data_AF-A0A9W6IMZ2-F1
#
_entry.id   AF-A0A9W6IMZ2-F1
#
_cell.length_a   1.000
_cell.length_b   1.000
_cell.length_c   1.000
_cell.angle_alpha   90.00
_cell.angle_beta   90.00
_cell.angle_gamma   90.00
#
_symmetry.space_group_name_H-M   'P 1'
#
loop_
_entity.id
_entity.type
_entity.pdbx_description
1 polymer ?
#
loop_
_entity_poly.entity_id
_entity_poly.type
_entity_poly.pdbx_seq_one_letter_code
_entity_poly.pdbx_strand_id
1 'polypeptide(L)'
;MMRLVAEAWVALGASWRIFTFRPDWQSGFDVSMGGFWRSFAAILFAVPMILMIHVAGQAVGRELSWTDEFLIQGLSWVLFPIAAAAAAHVTGARAGFVRWIVVHNWAVLWLYAYLFVFWTVFTAGLLPVELMRIALFVYPYLRVLVHWRIAYVSLGLPTITSALAAAVPVLAIEIAVAVYFATLIAPQASGG
;
A
#
# COMPACT_ATOMS: atom_id res chain seq x y z
N MET A 1 0.25 12.24 19.84
CA MET A 1 0.84 10.89 19.69
C MET A 1 -0.07 9.77 20.20
N MET A 2 -0.44 9.73 21.49
CA MET A 2 -1.20 8.62 22.10
C MET A 2 -2.52 8.28 21.38
N ARG A 3 -3.29 9.30 20.97
CA ARG A 3 -4.53 9.11 20.18
C ARG A 3 -4.30 8.45 18.82
N LEU A 4 -3.21 8.82 18.12
CA LEU A 4 -2.89 8.29 16.79
C LEU A 4 -2.46 6.82 16.86
N VAL A 5 -1.69 6.45 17.88
CA VAL A 5 -1.28 5.05 18.11
C VAL A 5 -2.49 4.17 18.44
N ALA A 6 -3.41 4.65 19.28
CA ALA A 6 -4.65 3.94 19.57
C ALA A 6 -5.52 3.79 18.31
N GLU A 7 -5.65 4.84 17.49
CA GLU A 7 -6.36 4.81 16.21
C GLU A 7 -5.73 3.79 15.26
N ALA A 8 -4.41 3.78 15.13
CA ALA A 8 -3.68 2.80 14.32
C ALA A 8 -3.94 1.36 14.79
N TRP A 9 -3.86 1.10 16.10
CA TRP A 9 -4.10 -0.22 16.67
C TRP A 9 -5.51 -0.75 16.37
N VAL A 10 -6.52 0.10 16.61
CA VAL A 10 -7.91 -0.24 16.35
C VAL A 10 -8.15 -0.46 14.85
N ALA A 11 -7.60 0.41 14.00
CA ALA A 11 -7.72 0.31 12.56
C ALA A 11 -7.07 -0.96 12.00
N LEU A 12 -5.88 -1.33 12.48
CA LEU A 12 -5.20 -2.58 12.09
C LEU A 12 -6.03 -3.82 12.44
N GLY A 13 -6.62 -3.85 13.64
CA GLY A 13 -7.52 -4.93 14.04
C GLY A 13 -8.79 -4.99 13.18
N ALA A 14 -9.33 -3.84 12.77
CA ALA A 14 -10.45 -3.77 11.85
C ALA A 14 -10.08 -4.17 10.42
N SER A 15 -8.90 -3.80 9.92
CA SER A 15 -8.35 -4.28 8.64
C SER A 15 -8.22 -5.79 8.63
N TRP A 16 -7.77 -6.39 9.73
CA TRP A 16 -7.71 -7.85 9.85
C TRP A 16 -9.09 -8.50 9.72
N ARG A 17 -10.14 -7.92 10.32
CA ARG A 17 -11.52 -8.38 10.13
C ARG A 17 -11.95 -8.28 8.66
N ILE A 18 -11.61 -7.18 7.97
CA ILE A 18 -11.88 -7.01 6.53
C ILE A 18 -11.25 -8.15 5.71
N PHE A 19 -9.98 -8.47 5.97
CA PHE A 19 -9.22 -9.49 5.23
C PHE A 19 -9.64 -10.91 5.55
N THR A 20 -10.13 -11.17 6.77
CA THR A 20 -10.65 -12.47 7.19
C THR A 20 -12.16 -12.61 7.00
N PHE A 21 -12.77 -11.71 6.22
CA PHE A 21 -14.21 -11.73 5.88
C PHE A 21 -15.14 -11.70 7.11
N ARG A 22 -14.68 -11.11 8.21
CA ARG A 22 -15.47 -10.97 9.44
C ARG A 22 -16.31 -9.68 9.42
N PRO A 23 -17.51 -9.68 10.03
CA PRO A 23 -18.31 -8.47 10.21
C PRO A 23 -17.66 -7.49 11.19
N ASP A 24 -18.33 -6.37 11.44
CA ASP A 24 -18.00 -5.39 12.50
C ASP A 24 -16.64 -4.68 12.36
N TRP A 25 -16.18 -4.49 11.13
CA TRP A 25 -14.96 -3.74 10.85
C TRP A 25 -15.18 -2.21 10.87
N GLN A 26 -16.41 -1.75 10.63
CA GLN A 26 -16.73 -0.34 10.38
C GLN A 26 -16.39 0.57 11.57
N SER A 27 -16.59 0.07 12.79
CA SER A 27 -16.32 0.79 14.04
C SER A 27 -14.84 1.10 14.25
N GLY A 28 -13.94 0.43 13.54
CA GLY A 28 -12.51 0.63 13.68
C GLY A 28 -11.93 1.78 12.84
N PHE A 29 -12.75 2.49 12.05
CA PHE A 29 -12.30 3.56 11.18
C PHE A 29 -13.10 4.84 11.41
N ASP A 30 -12.40 5.95 11.68
CA ASP A 30 -13.02 7.28 11.66
C ASP A 30 -13.12 7.78 10.22
N VAL A 31 -14.32 7.67 9.64
CA VAL A 31 -14.61 8.09 8.26
C VAL A 31 -15.08 9.55 8.15
N SER A 32 -14.93 10.34 9.21
CA SER A 32 -15.15 11.79 9.15
C SER A 32 -14.07 12.48 8.30
N MET A 33 -14.30 13.74 7.93
CA MET A 33 -13.27 14.55 7.27
C MET A 33 -12.01 14.72 8.13
N GLY A 34 -12.15 14.76 9.46
CA GLY A 34 -11.00 14.78 10.36
C GLY A 34 -10.23 13.46 10.33
N GLY A 35 -10.93 12.33 10.30
CA GLY A 35 -10.34 10.99 10.16
C GLY A 35 -9.65 10.78 8.80
N PHE A 36 -10.21 11.34 7.72
CA PHE A 36 -9.59 11.36 6.40
C PHE A 36 -8.15 11.91 6.44
N TRP A 37 -7.97 13.13 6.95
CA TRP A 37 -6.64 13.74 7.03
C TRP A 37 -5.71 13.01 7.98
N ARG A 38 -6.22 12.51 9.13
CA ARG A 38 -5.41 11.72 10.06
C ARG A 38 -4.97 10.39 9.49
N SER A 39 -5.75 9.77 8.59
CA SER A 39 -5.38 8.49 7.99
C SER A 39 -4.07 8.56 7.19
N PHE A 40 -3.72 9.73 6.62
CA PHE A 40 -2.43 9.91 5.94
C PHE A 40 -1.24 9.77 6.90
N ALA A 41 -1.44 10.00 8.21
CA ALA A 41 -0.40 9.76 9.20
C ALA A 41 -0.05 8.27 9.37
N ALA A 42 -0.78 7.35 8.72
CA ALA A 42 -0.36 5.95 8.57
C ALA A 42 1.06 5.84 7.96
N ILE A 43 1.48 6.78 7.10
CA ILE A 43 2.85 6.82 6.56
C ILE A 43 3.90 6.84 7.67
N LEU A 44 3.62 7.47 8.81
CA LEU A 44 4.57 7.54 9.94
C LEU A 44 4.87 6.15 10.52
N PHE A 45 3.92 5.22 10.43
CA PHE A 45 4.11 3.82 10.81
C PHE A 45 4.75 3.01 9.68
N ALA A 46 4.49 3.38 8.41
CA ALA A 46 5.09 2.73 7.25
C ALA A 46 6.58 3.06 7.09
N VAL A 47 7.01 4.30 7.36
CA VAL A 47 8.39 4.76 7.19
C VAL A 47 9.42 3.83 7.84
N PRO A 48 9.35 3.47 9.14
CA PRO A 48 10.36 2.58 9.72
C PRO A 48 10.40 1.21 9.03
N MET A 49 9.26 0.69 8.57
CA MET A 49 9.20 -0.55 7.79
C MET A 49 9.87 -0.39 6.41
N ILE A 50 9.58 0.71 5.71
CA ILE A 50 10.18 1.06 4.41
C ILE A 50 11.70 1.17 4.53
N LEU A 51 12.20 1.92 5.52
CA LEU A 51 13.64 2.09 5.75
C LEU A 51 14.33 0.74 5.96
N MET A 52 13.74 -0.13 6.78
CA MET A 52 14.31 -1.46 7.01
C MET A 52 14.25 -2.36 5.77
N ILE A 53 13.13 -2.36 5.04
CA ILE A 53 13.01 -3.10 3.76
C ILE A 53 14.08 -2.62 2.77
N HIS A 54 14.34 -1.31 2.70
CA HIS A 54 15.35 -0.74 1.82
C HIS A 54 16.77 -1.18 2.22
N VAL A 55 17.14 -1.03 3.50
CA VAL A 55 18.45 -1.49 4.01
C VAL A 55 18.64 -2.99 3.79
N ALA A 56 17.60 -3.78 4.06
CA ALA A 56 17.62 -5.22 3.86
C ALA A 56 17.81 -5.59 2.38
N GLY A 57 17.17 -4.85 1.47
CA GLY A 57 17.36 -4.99 0.03
C GLY A 57 18.80 -4.68 -0.39
N GLN A 58 19.38 -3.57 0.11
CA GLN A 58 20.76 -3.20 -0.22
C GLN A 58 21.77 -4.26 0.27
N ALA A 59 21.54 -4.85 1.44
CA ALA A 59 22.39 -5.91 1.98
C ALA A 59 22.48 -7.15 1.09
N VAL A 60 21.52 -7.36 0.18
CA VAL A 60 21.49 -8.49 -0.76
C VAL A 60 21.69 -8.06 -2.21
N GLY A 61 22.21 -6.85 -2.44
CA GLY A 61 22.61 -6.37 -3.76
C GLY A 61 21.52 -5.62 -4.55
N ARG A 62 20.44 -5.16 -3.90
CA ARG A 62 19.47 -4.26 -4.56
C ARG A 62 20.09 -2.88 -4.75
N GLU A 63 20.30 -2.49 -6.00
CA GLU A 63 20.84 -1.17 -6.39
C GLU A 63 19.70 -0.15 -6.55
N LEU A 64 19.05 0.21 -5.45
CA LEU A 64 18.11 1.34 -5.42
C LEU A 64 18.66 2.41 -4.47
N SER A 65 18.72 3.67 -4.91
CA SER A 65 19.16 4.75 -4.02
C SER A 65 18.06 5.14 -3.03
N TRP A 66 18.44 5.79 -1.94
CA TRP A 66 17.48 6.37 -1.00
C TRP A 66 16.55 7.38 -1.67
N THR A 67 17.09 8.21 -2.58
CA THR A 67 16.30 9.20 -3.32
C THR A 67 15.21 8.52 -4.15
N ASP A 68 15.56 7.44 -4.85
CA ASP A 68 14.60 6.71 -5.68
C ASP A 68 13.52 6.04 -4.81
N GLU A 69 13.92 5.44 -3.68
CA GLU A 69 12.96 4.88 -2.71
C GLU A 69 11.99 5.96 -2.20
N PHE A 70 12.49 7.10 -1.74
CA PHE A 70 11.62 8.19 -1.27
C PHE A 70 10.69 8.71 -2.36
N LEU A 71 11.16 8.84 -3.59
CA LEU A 71 10.35 9.28 -4.73
C LEU A 71 9.25 8.27 -5.07
N ILE A 72 9.59 6.98 -5.16
CA ILE A 72 8.62 5.90 -5.44
C ILE A 72 7.54 5.85 -4.37
N GLN A 73 7.93 5.95 -3.10
CA GLN A 73 6.98 5.93 -1.98
C GLN A 73 6.14 7.21 -1.96
N GLY A 74 6.74 8.38 -2.15
CA GLY A 74 6.01 9.65 -2.25
C GLY A 74 4.99 9.64 -3.39
N LEU A 75 5.40 9.20 -4.58
CA LEU A 75 4.52 9.04 -5.74
C LEU A 75 3.38 8.08 -5.43
N SER A 76 3.65 6.94 -4.81
CA SER A 76 2.63 5.95 -4.47
C SER A 76 1.55 6.51 -3.55
N TRP A 77 1.95 7.24 -2.50
CA TRP A 77 1.03 7.82 -1.52
C TRP A 77 0.22 9.00 -2.08
N VAL A 78 0.75 9.74 -3.06
CA VAL A 78 0.06 10.85 -3.73
C VAL A 78 -0.85 10.35 -4.86
N LEU A 79 -0.37 9.42 -5.69
CA LEU A 79 -1.12 8.91 -6.83
C LEU A 79 -2.31 8.06 -6.40
N PHE A 80 -2.19 7.31 -5.31
CA PHE A 80 -3.28 6.48 -4.83
C PHE A 80 -4.60 7.26 -4.66
N PRO A 81 -4.68 8.32 -3.83
CA PRO A 81 -5.93 9.04 -3.63
C PRO A 81 -6.44 9.75 -4.90
N ILE A 82 -5.54 10.22 -5.78
CA ILE A 82 -5.92 10.86 -7.06
C ILE A 82 -6.60 9.83 -7.97
N ALA A 83 -5.97 8.68 -8.17
CA ALA A 83 -6.49 7.61 -9.01
C ALA A 83 -7.75 6.96 -8.41
N ALA A 84 -7.80 6.84 -7.08
CA ALA A 84 -8.99 6.39 -6.35
C ALA A 84 -10.17 7.37 -6.51
N ALA A 85 -9.92 8.69 -6.48
CA ALA A 85 -10.96 9.68 -6.73
C ALA A 85 -11.53 9.54 -8.14
N ALA A 86 -10.66 9.38 -9.15
CA ALA A 86 -11.09 9.12 -10.53
C ALA A 86 -11.92 7.82 -10.65
N ALA A 87 -11.47 6.73 -10.03
CA ALA A 87 -12.20 5.46 -10.03
C ALA A 87 -13.59 5.58 -9.35
N ALA A 88 -13.67 6.26 -8.21
CA ALA A 88 -14.93 6.50 -7.51
C ALA A 88 -15.87 7.41 -8.32
N HIS A 89 -15.32 8.37 -9.08
CA HIS A 89 -16.07 9.21 -10.00
C HIS A 89 -16.68 8.43 -11.16
N VAL A 90 -15.89 7.58 -11.82
CA VAL A 90 -16.32 6.78 -12.99
C VAL A 90 -17.32 5.71 -12.61
N THR A 91 -17.15 5.09 -11.44
CA THR A 91 -18.05 4.02 -10.95
C THR A 91 -19.31 4.54 -10.25
N GLY A 92 -19.45 5.86 -10.08
CA GLY A 92 -20.56 6.46 -9.33
C GLY A 92 -20.47 6.34 -7.81
N ALA A 93 -19.41 5.71 -7.27
CA ALA A 93 -19.23 5.45 -5.84
C ALA A 93 -18.58 6.62 -5.05
N ARG A 94 -18.83 7.88 -5.45
CA ARG A 94 -18.20 9.07 -4.84
C ARG A 94 -18.44 9.17 -3.33
N ALA A 95 -19.63 8.77 -2.85
CA ALA A 95 -19.96 8.75 -1.42
C ALA A 95 -19.07 7.80 -0.59
N GLY A 96 -18.49 6.78 -1.23
CA GLY A 96 -17.57 5.84 -0.59
C GLY A 96 -16.12 6.29 -0.58
N PHE A 97 -15.75 7.38 -1.28
CA PHE A 97 -14.36 7.78 -1.48
C PHE A 97 -13.61 8.02 -0.16
N VAL A 98 -14.17 8.84 0.75
CA VAL A 98 -13.52 9.14 2.04
C VAL A 98 -13.29 7.86 2.84
N ARG A 99 -14.29 6.99 2.92
CA ARG A 99 -14.19 5.69 3.58
C ARG A 99 -13.10 4.83 2.95
N TRP A 100 -13.04 4.80 1.62
CA TRP A 100 -12.06 4.02 0.89
C TRP A 100 -10.63 4.47 1.19
N ILE A 101 -10.35 5.77 1.18
CA ILE A 101 -9.02 6.30 1.52
C ILE A 101 -8.65 5.99 2.97
N VAL A 102 -9.55 6.26 3.92
CA VAL A 102 -9.29 5.99 5.35
C VAL A 102 -8.96 4.52 5.58
N VAL A 103 -9.81 3.62 5.08
CA VAL A 103 -9.61 2.18 5.23
C VAL A 103 -8.31 1.75 4.54
N HIS A 104 -8.06 2.24 3.32
CA HIS A 104 -6.85 1.92 2.58
C HIS A 104 -5.57 2.29 3.34
N ASN A 105 -5.43 3.56 3.76
CA ASN A 105 -4.21 4.07 4.38
C ASN A 105 -3.79 3.25 5.61
N TRP A 106 -4.76 2.86 6.44
CA TRP A 106 -4.48 2.01 7.59
C TRP A 106 -4.25 0.55 7.21
N ALA A 107 -5.02 0.02 6.26
CA ALA A 107 -4.98 -1.38 5.89
C ALA A 107 -3.70 -1.78 5.11
N VAL A 108 -3.13 -0.87 4.31
CA VAL A 108 -1.87 -1.14 3.58
C VAL A 108 -0.67 -1.34 4.49
N LEU A 109 -0.75 -0.92 5.76
CA LEU A 109 0.28 -1.23 6.75
C LEU A 109 0.49 -2.74 6.90
N TRP A 110 -0.51 -3.57 6.63
CA TRP A 110 -0.34 -5.03 6.60
C TRP A 110 0.54 -5.52 5.44
N LEU A 111 0.49 -4.85 4.28
CA LEU A 111 1.37 -5.17 3.15
C LEU A 111 2.82 -4.76 3.45
N TYR A 112 3.00 -3.59 4.08
CA TYR A 112 4.32 -3.18 4.57
C TYR A 112 4.84 -4.13 5.65
N ALA A 113 4.01 -4.50 6.62
CA ALA A 113 4.39 -5.42 7.69
C ALA A 113 4.78 -6.80 7.14
N TYR A 114 4.06 -7.30 6.14
CA TYR A 114 4.42 -8.55 5.45
C TYR A 114 5.84 -8.48 4.88
N LEU A 115 6.13 -7.48 4.06
CA LEU A 115 7.46 -7.32 3.47
C LEU A 115 8.52 -7.10 4.54
N PHE A 116 8.24 -6.25 5.53
CA PHE A 116 9.15 -5.94 6.62
C PHE A 116 9.58 -7.19 7.39
N VAL A 117 8.63 -8.05 7.76
CA VAL A 117 8.92 -9.30 8.47
C VAL A 117 9.80 -10.21 7.62
N PHE A 118 9.42 -10.46 6.36
CA PHE A 118 10.17 -11.38 5.50
C PHE A 118 11.58 -10.88 5.19
N TRP A 119 11.72 -9.58 4.86
CA TRP A 119 13.03 -8.98 4.63
C TRP A 119 13.92 -9.01 5.87
N THR A 120 13.38 -8.66 7.04
CA THR A 120 14.14 -8.64 8.29
C THR A 120 14.64 -10.03 8.67
N VAL A 121 13.76 -11.04 8.63
CA VAL A 121 14.12 -12.42 8.99
C VAL A 121 15.09 -13.03 7.96
N PHE A 122 14.93 -12.70 6.68
CA PHE A 122 15.86 -13.10 5.62
C PHE A 122 17.27 -12.52 5.84
N THR A 123 17.39 -11.21 6.06
CA THR A 123 18.70 -10.58 6.27
C THR A 123 19.33 -10.94 7.60
N ALA A 124 18.54 -11.36 8.59
CA ALA A 124 19.06 -11.93 9.83
C ALA A 124 19.63 -13.36 9.66
N GLY A 125 19.55 -13.96 8.45
CA GLY A 125 19.99 -15.32 8.18
C GLY A 125 19.06 -16.41 8.73
N LEU A 126 17.86 -16.03 9.17
CA LEU A 126 16.88 -16.93 9.77
C LEU A 126 15.88 -17.50 8.76
N LEU A 127 15.75 -16.88 7.59
CA LEU A 127 14.89 -17.34 6.49
C LEU A 127 15.74 -17.87 5.32
N PRO A 128 15.51 -19.11 4.85
CA PRO A 128 16.11 -19.59 3.61
C PRO A 128 15.65 -18.77 2.39
N VAL A 129 16.53 -18.64 1.39
CA VAL A 129 16.23 -17.91 0.15
C VAL A 129 15.01 -18.46 -0.59
N GLU A 130 14.73 -19.75 -0.49
CA GLU A 130 13.57 -20.38 -1.14
C GLU A 130 12.25 -19.92 -0.51
N LEU A 131 12.21 -19.77 0.81
CA LEU A 131 11.03 -19.22 1.49
C LEU A 131 10.88 -17.72 1.20
N MET A 132 11.99 -16.98 1.08
CA MET A 132 11.94 -15.57 0.67
C MET A 132 11.38 -15.41 -0.74
N ARG A 133 11.79 -16.26 -1.69
CA ARG A 133 11.25 -16.27 -3.06
C ARG A 133 9.75 -16.56 -3.08
N ILE A 134 9.29 -17.53 -2.30
CA ILE A 134 7.86 -17.81 -2.14
C ILE A 134 7.13 -16.59 -1.56
N ALA A 135 7.69 -15.96 -0.53
CA ALA A 135 7.09 -14.79 0.08
C ALA A 135 6.94 -13.62 -0.90
N LEU A 136 7.96 -13.36 -1.72
CA LEU A 136 7.92 -12.34 -2.77
C LEU A 136 6.97 -12.71 -3.91
N PHE A 137 6.89 -14.00 -4.29
CA PHE A 137 5.94 -14.49 -5.29
C PHE A 137 4.47 -14.33 -4.83
N VAL A 138 4.19 -14.58 -3.55
CA VAL A 138 2.84 -14.46 -2.97
C VAL A 138 2.41 -13.00 -2.81
N TYR A 139 3.35 -12.07 -2.62
CA TYR A 139 3.06 -10.67 -2.33
C TYR A 139 2.15 -9.95 -3.35
N PRO A 140 2.35 -10.05 -4.68
CA PRO A 140 1.43 -9.47 -5.66
C PRO A 140 -0.02 -9.94 -5.51
N TYR A 141 -0.24 -11.23 -5.20
CA TYR A 141 -1.58 -11.78 -4.99
C TYR A 141 -2.22 -11.23 -3.72
N LEU A 142 -1.45 -11.13 -2.63
CA LEU A 142 -1.91 -10.47 -1.41
C LEU A 142 -2.26 -9.01 -1.66
N ARG A 143 -1.45 -8.30 -2.43
CA ARG A 143 -1.70 -6.90 -2.79
C ARG A 143 -3.02 -6.77 -3.55
N VAL A 144 -3.28 -7.62 -4.55
CA VAL A 144 -4.57 -7.63 -5.28
C VAL A 144 -5.73 -7.92 -4.33
N LEU A 145 -5.63 -8.97 -3.50
CA LEU A 145 -6.66 -9.37 -2.55
C LEU A 145 -7.00 -8.24 -1.58
N VAL A 146 -5.98 -7.62 -0.98
CA VAL A 146 -6.12 -6.52 -0.02
C VAL A 146 -6.81 -5.32 -0.68
N HIS A 147 -6.34 -4.87 -1.84
CA HIS A 147 -6.89 -3.69 -2.50
C HIS A 147 -8.33 -3.92 -2.98
N TRP A 148 -8.60 -5.08 -3.58
CA TRP A 148 -9.96 -5.47 -3.95
C TRP A 148 -10.88 -5.48 -2.74
N ARG A 149 -10.47 -6.13 -1.65
CA ARG A 149 -11.30 -6.30 -0.47
C ARG A 149 -11.63 -4.96 0.17
N ILE A 150 -10.64 -4.08 0.27
CA ILE A 150 -10.83 -2.71 0.78
C ILE A 150 -11.80 -1.93 -0.10
N ALA A 151 -11.63 -1.95 -1.42
CA ALA A 151 -12.56 -1.28 -2.34
C ALA A 151 -13.98 -1.85 -2.24
N TYR A 152 -14.13 -3.18 -2.15
CA TYR A 152 -15.40 -3.86 -2.03
C TYR A 152 -16.19 -3.40 -0.80
N VAL A 153 -15.57 -3.41 0.37
CA VAL A 153 -16.25 -3.03 1.61
C VAL A 153 -16.45 -1.52 1.75
N SER A 154 -15.63 -0.71 1.05
CA SER A 154 -15.66 0.75 1.20
C SER A 154 -16.58 1.45 0.21
N LEU A 155 -16.65 0.95 -1.03
CA LEU A 155 -17.38 1.58 -2.13
C LEU A 155 -18.81 1.05 -2.29
N GLY A 156 -19.13 -0.11 -1.70
CA GLY A 156 -20.45 -0.72 -1.86
C GLY A 156 -20.75 -1.17 -3.30
N LEU A 157 -19.71 -1.39 -4.09
CA LEU A 157 -19.81 -1.84 -5.48
C LEU A 157 -19.92 -3.37 -5.58
N PRO A 158 -20.47 -3.91 -6.69
CA PRO A 158 -20.40 -5.33 -6.98
C PRO A 158 -18.95 -5.82 -7.08
N THR A 159 -18.71 -7.10 -6.76
CA THR A 159 -17.38 -7.72 -6.63
C THR A 159 -16.43 -7.39 -7.78
N ILE A 160 -16.87 -7.55 -9.03
CA ILE A 160 -16.04 -7.29 -10.22
C ILE A 160 -15.74 -5.80 -10.36
N THR A 161 -16.75 -4.95 -10.18
CA THR A 161 -16.59 -3.49 -10.26
C THR A 161 -15.66 -2.97 -9.17
N SER A 162 -15.70 -3.52 -7.96
CA SER A 162 -14.73 -3.22 -6.89
C SER A 162 -13.31 -3.62 -7.26
N ALA A 163 -13.13 -4.76 -7.94
CA ALA A 163 -11.81 -5.21 -8.38
C ALA A 163 -11.24 -4.26 -9.44
N LEU A 164 -12.05 -3.86 -10.41
CA LEU A 164 -11.68 -2.87 -11.43
C LEU A 164 -11.36 -1.51 -10.79
N ALA A 165 -12.20 -1.04 -9.86
CA ALA A 165 -11.96 0.20 -9.13
C ALA A 165 -10.64 0.16 -8.34
N ALA A 166 -10.35 -0.96 -7.66
CA ALA A 166 -9.11 -1.17 -6.93
C ALA A 166 -7.86 -1.27 -7.84
N ALA A 167 -8.02 -1.80 -9.05
CA ALA A 167 -6.93 -1.92 -10.02
C ALA A 167 -6.45 -0.56 -10.53
N VAL A 168 -7.35 0.44 -10.66
CA VAL A 168 -6.99 1.78 -11.18
C VAL A 168 -5.83 2.42 -10.41
N PRO A 169 -5.88 2.64 -9.08
CA PRO A 169 -4.77 3.23 -8.35
C PRO A 169 -3.53 2.33 -8.32
N VAL A 170 -3.71 1.01 -8.26
CA VAL A 170 -2.60 0.05 -8.31
C VAL A 170 -1.82 0.20 -9.62
N LEU A 171 -2.51 0.15 -10.77
CA LEU A 171 -1.91 0.27 -12.09
C LEU A 171 -1.34 1.67 -12.33
N ALA A 172 -2.01 2.73 -11.86
CA ALA A 172 -1.48 4.09 -11.96
C ALA A 172 -0.10 4.22 -11.27
N ILE A 173 0.07 3.59 -10.11
CA ILE A 173 1.34 3.54 -9.40
C ILE A 173 2.36 2.69 -10.17
N GLU A 174 2.01 1.48 -10.61
CA GLU A 174 2.92 0.61 -11.39
C GLU A 174 3.44 1.32 -12.64
N ILE A 175 2.54 1.99 -13.39
CA ILE A 175 2.89 2.73 -14.59
C ILE A 175 3.81 3.91 -14.23
N ALA A 176 3.49 4.68 -13.19
CA ALA A 176 4.32 5.81 -12.78
C ALA A 176 5.73 5.37 -12.35
N VAL A 177 5.84 4.27 -11.60
CA VAL A 177 7.11 3.69 -11.18
C VAL A 177 7.89 3.15 -12.38
N ALA A 178 7.23 2.45 -13.31
CA ALA A 178 7.86 1.95 -14.52
C ALA A 178 8.40 3.08 -15.41
N VAL A 179 7.60 4.14 -15.60
CA VAL A 179 8.01 5.35 -16.33
C VAL A 179 9.20 6.01 -15.63
N TYR A 180 9.16 6.16 -14.31
CA TYR A 180 10.26 6.72 -13.55
C TYR A 180 11.56 5.93 -13.75
N PHE A 181 11.53 4.59 -13.64
CA PHE A 181 12.70 3.76 -13.90
C PHE A 181 13.20 3.87 -15.35
N ALA A 182 12.30 3.99 -16.33
CA ALA A 182 12.70 4.21 -17.71
C ALA A 182 13.50 5.52 -17.90
N THR A 183 13.20 6.57 -17.10
CA THR A 183 14.00 7.82 -17.13
C THR A 183 15.41 7.67 -16.57
N LEU A 184 15.63 6.73 -15.65
CA LEU A 184 16.95 6.48 -15.07
C LEU A 184 17.88 5.72 -16.03
N ILE A 185 17.31 4.91 -16.92
CA ILE A 185 18.03 4.16 -17.95
C ILE A 185 18.34 5.04 -19.18
N ALA A 186 17.55 6.10 -19.41
CA ALA A 186 17.53 6.86 -20.65
C ALA A 186 18.72 7.82 -20.95
N PRO A 187 19.64 8.23 -20.04
CA PRO A 187 20.68 9.19 -20.41
C PRO A 187 22.08 8.56 -20.54
N GLN A 188 22.30 7.74 -21.57
CA GLN A 188 23.65 7.47 -22.12
C GLN A 188 23.72 7.40 -23.66
N ALA A 189 22.61 7.47 -24.39
CA ALA A 189 22.59 7.22 -25.84
C ALA A 189 22.68 8.46 -26.75
N SER A 190 22.89 9.68 -26.20
CA SER A 190 22.91 10.92 -27.01
C SER A 190 24.20 11.74 -26.89
N GLY A 191 25.33 11.08 -26.61
CA GLY A 191 26.66 11.70 -26.63
C GLY A 191 27.62 10.89 -27.50
N GLY A 192 27.50 11.03 -28.82
CA GLY A 192 28.41 10.50 -29.83
C GLY A 192 28.53 11.47 -30.99
#